data_AF-A0A943LHI5-F1
#
_entry.id   AF-A0A943LHI5-F1
#
_cell.length_a   1.000
_cell.length_b   1.000
_cell.length_c   1.000
_cell.angle_alpha   90.00
_cell.angle_beta   90.00
_cell.angle_gamma   90.00
#
_symmetry.space_group_name_H-M   'P 1'
#
loop_
_entity.id
_entity.type
_entity.pdbx_description
1 polymer ?
#
loop_
_entity_poly.entity_id
_entity_poly.type
_entity_poly.pdbx_seq_one_letter_code
_entity_poly.pdbx_strand_id
1 'polypeptide(L)'
;MAKLVSLSKLLELSITHSDNIATRMLNRILGGAKGVRQNMNSMVGLSCDTSSNKTTPEIQFRLLKKLYENRNDKYYSRLINNMKNTVFHDRLDKYLPYNMVAHKIGNYGGAVSDIGIVFTDKLYVIVAYAEGVSGPSEKISKISRIIYNEQLKK
;
A
#
# COMPACT_ATOMS: atom_id res chain seq x y z
N MET A 1 31.74 -10.45 2.59
CA MET A 1 30.95 -11.20 1.58
C MET A 1 29.52 -10.69 1.59
N ALA A 2 28.90 -10.47 0.43
CA ALA A 2 27.48 -10.10 0.37
C ALA A 2 26.61 -11.30 0.77
N LYS A 3 25.74 -11.13 1.75
CA LYS A 3 24.82 -12.19 2.19
C LYS A 3 23.67 -12.32 1.19
N LEU A 4 23.43 -13.54 0.70
CA LEU A 4 22.29 -13.81 -0.18
C LEU A 4 20.98 -13.61 0.60
N VAL A 5 20.02 -12.92 -0.02
CA VAL A 5 18.68 -12.67 0.53
C VAL A 5 17.66 -13.35 -0.37
N SER A 6 16.73 -14.11 0.19
CA SER A 6 15.70 -14.80 -0.58
C SER A 6 14.68 -13.82 -1.17
N LEU A 7 14.11 -14.15 -2.34
CA LEU A 7 13.05 -13.36 -2.98
C LEU A 7 11.88 -13.10 -2.02
N SER A 8 11.50 -14.12 -1.25
CA SER A 8 10.47 -14.03 -0.24
C SER A 8 10.76 -12.98 0.85
N LYS A 9 12.03 -12.83 1.24
CA LYS A 9 12.43 -11.83 2.25
C LYS A 9 12.45 -10.42 1.65
N LEU A 10 12.85 -10.28 0.38
CA LEU A 10 12.77 -9.00 -0.33
C LEU A 10 11.32 -8.51 -0.42
N LEU A 11 10.37 -9.38 -0.79
CA LEU A 11 8.93 -9.07 -0.85
C LEU A 11 8.35 -8.66 0.52
N GLU A 12 8.81 -9.30 1.59
CA GLU A 12 8.41 -8.96 2.95
C GLU A 12 8.94 -7.58 3.36
N LEU A 13 10.24 -7.32 3.18
CA LEU A 13 10.89 -6.08 3.58
C LEU A 13 10.40 -4.87 2.78
N SER A 14 10.12 -5.04 1.48
CA SER A 14 9.57 -3.95 0.64
C SER A 14 8.22 -3.44 1.13
N ILE A 15 7.47 -4.27 1.84
CA ILE A 15 6.16 -3.91 2.40
C ILE A 15 6.29 -3.50 3.86
N THR A 16 6.78 -4.40 4.72
CA THR A 16 6.77 -4.25 6.18
C THR A 16 7.64 -3.10 6.68
N HIS A 17 8.78 -2.86 6.01
CA HIS A 17 9.77 -1.84 6.38
C HIS A 17 9.92 -0.76 5.30
N SER A 18 9.13 -0.85 4.21
CA SER A 18 9.28 0.03 3.05
C SER A 18 10.72 0.08 2.51
N ASP A 19 11.44 -1.05 2.57
CA ASP A 19 12.87 -1.12 2.28
C ASP A 19 13.16 -0.79 0.81
N ASN A 20 13.91 0.30 0.59
CA ASN A 20 14.25 0.80 -0.73
C ASN A 20 15.27 -0.10 -1.47
N ILE A 21 16.15 -0.78 -0.75
CA ILE A 21 17.11 -1.73 -1.35
C ILE A 21 16.35 -2.95 -1.83
N ALA A 22 15.46 -3.50 -1.00
CA ALA A 22 14.61 -4.63 -1.38
C ALA A 22 13.75 -4.29 -2.61
N THR A 23 13.12 -3.11 -2.62
CA THR A 23 12.32 -2.62 -3.75
C THR A 23 13.16 -2.49 -5.03
N ARG A 24 14.38 -1.96 -4.96
CA ARG A 24 15.29 -1.85 -6.12
C ARG A 24 15.72 -3.21 -6.64
N MET A 25 16.02 -4.17 -5.75
CA MET A 25 16.36 -5.54 -6.14
C MET A 25 15.18 -6.23 -6.84
N LEU A 26 13.97 -6.10 -6.29
CA LEU A 26 12.73 -6.62 -6.90
C LEU A 26 12.49 -6.01 -8.28
N ASN A 27 12.62 -4.68 -8.42
CA ASN A 27 12.50 -4.01 -9.71
C ASN A 27 13.50 -4.55 -10.73
N ARG A 28 14.76 -4.82 -10.33
CA ARG A 28 15.76 -5.43 -11.23
C ARG A 28 15.35 -6.84 -11.67
N ILE A 29 14.83 -7.66 -10.76
CA ILE A 29 14.35 -9.02 -11.07
C ILE A 29 13.17 -8.96 -12.07
N LEU A 30 12.28 -7.96 -11.93
CA LEU A 30 11.09 -7.80 -12.76
C LEU A 30 11.32 -7.04 -14.08
N GLY A 31 12.56 -6.81 -14.49
CA GLY A 31 12.88 -6.14 -15.76
C GLY A 31 12.87 -4.60 -15.72
N GLY A 32 12.88 -4.02 -14.52
CA GLY A 32 13.03 -2.57 -14.28
C GLY A 32 11.75 -1.87 -13.81
N ALA A 33 11.92 -0.78 -13.07
CA ALA A 33 10.82 -0.09 -12.40
C ALA A 33 9.77 0.50 -13.37
N LYS A 34 10.18 0.92 -14.57
CA LYS A 34 9.25 1.40 -15.63
C LYS A 34 8.32 0.28 -16.09
N GLY A 35 8.87 -0.91 -16.37
CA GLY A 35 8.10 -2.08 -16.77
C GLY A 35 7.13 -2.53 -15.68
N VAL A 36 7.56 -2.50 -14.42
CA VAL A 36 6.67 -2.77 -13.26
C VAL A 36 5.48 -1.81 -13.24
N ARG A 37 5.71 -0.49 -13.40
CA ARG A 37 4.62 0.49 -13.46
C ARG A 37 3.69 0.31 -14.66
N GLN A 38 4.24 -0.02 -15.83
CA GLN A 38 3.43 -0.33 -17.01
C GLN A 38 2.54 -1.55 -16.77
N ASN A 39 3.11 -2.61 -16.17
CA ASN A 39 2.35 -3.81 -15.81
C ASN A 39 1.23 -3.49 -14.80
N MET A 40 1.51 -2.68 -13.78
CA MET A 40 0.48 -2.23 -12.82
C MET A 40 -0.68 -1.49 -13.51
N ASN A 41 -0.37 -0.57 -14.43
CA ASN A 41 -1.35 0.15 -15.24
C ASN A 41 -2.22 -0.83 -16.07
N SER A 42 -1.57 -1.75 -16.79
CA SER A 42 -2.24 -2.77 -17.61
C SER A 42 -3.13 -3.71 -16.78
N MET A 43 -2.73 -4.09 -15.57
CA MET A 43 -3.52 -4.96 -14.68
C MET A 43 -4.89 -4.38 -14.32
N VAL A 44 -5.04 -3.06 -14.38
CA VAL A 44 -6.29 -2.35 -13.99
C VAL A 44 -6.96 -1.61 -15.14
N GLY A 45 -6.42 -1.74 -16.36
CA GLY A 45 -6.95 -1.11 -17.56
C GLY A 45 -6.88 0.43 -17.54
N LEU A 46 -5.90 1.00 -16.84
CA LEU A 46 -5.69 2.44 -16.75
C LEU A 46 -4.28 2.80 -17.22
N SER A 47 -4.02 4.08 -17.43
CA SER A 47 -2.69 4.57 -17.80
C SER A 47 -2.36 5.86 -17.05
N CYS A 48 -1.13 5.96 -16.58
CA CYS A 48 -0.52 7.19 -16.09
C CYS A 48 0.96 7.24 -16.50
N ASP A 49 1.60 8.38 -16.32
CA ASP A 49 3.03 8.54 -16.57
C ASP A 49 3.85 7.49 -15.79
N THR A 50 4.66 6.72 -16.50
CA THR A 50 5.51 5.65 -15.96
C THR A 50 7.00 5.97 -16.02
N SER A 51 7.37 7.17 -16.49
CA SER A 51 8.76 7.64 -16.51
C SER A 51 9.33 7.81 -15.09
N SER A 52 8.45 8.10 -14.12
CA SER A 52 8.77 8.33 -12.71
C SER A 52 7.81 7.57 -11.79
N ASN A 53 7.97 7.69 -10.46
CA ASN A 53 7.14 7.01 -9.46
C ASN A 53 5.78 7.69 -9.27
N LYS A 54 4.97 7.73 -10.33
CA LYS A 54 3.61 8.27 -10.31
C LYS A 54 2.57 7.15 -10.33
N THR A 55 1.42 7.45 -9.76
CA THR A 55 0.20 6.63 -9.76
C THR A 55 -0.99 7.55 -9.54
N THR A 56 -2.22 7.04 -9.68
CA THR A 56 -3.43 7.73 -9.26
C THR A 56 -4.11 6.99 -8.11
N PRO A 57 -5.00 7.65 -7.34
CA PRO A 57 -5.83 6.97 -6.35
C PRO A 57 -6.65 5.82 -6.94
N GLU A 58 -7.19 6.00 -8.16
CA GLU A 58 -8.02 4.98 -8.81
C GLU A 58 -7.22 3.72 -9.18
N ILE A 59 -6.00 3.87 -9.69
CA ILE A 59 -5.11 2.72 -9.99
C ILE A 59 -4.87 1.92 -8.71
N GLN A 60 -4.52 2.60 -7.60
CA GLN A 60 -4.28 1.92 -6.33
C GLN A 60 -5.54 1.26 -5.76
N PHE A 61 -6.70 1.92 -5.87
CA PHE A 61 -7.99 1.34 -5.48
C PHE A 61 -8.26 0.03 -6.24
N ARG A 62 -8.11 0.02 -7.57
CA ARG A 62 -8.34 -1.17 -8.39
C ARG A 62 -7.33 -2.29 -8.09
N LEU A 63 -6.07 -1.95 -7.81
CA LEU A 63 -5.07 -2.93 -7.38
C LEU A 63 -5.40 -3.53 -6.01
N LEU A 64 -5.80 -2.72 -5.03
CA LEU A 64 -6.23 -3.19 -3.71
C LEU A 64 -7.50 -4.04 -3.80
N LYS A 65 -8.46 -3.66 -4.66
CA LYS A 65 -9.64 -4.48 -4.95
C LYS A 65 -9.25 -5.84 -5.52
N LYS A 66 -8.38 -5.87 -6.53
CA LYS A 66 -7.85 -7.11 -7.10
C LYS A 66 -7.12 -7.95 -6.05
N LEU A 67 -6.33 -7.31 -5.17
CA LEU A 67 -5.66 -7.98 -4.05
C LEU A 67 -6.67 -8.67 -3.13
N TYR A 68 -7.74 -7.98 -2.74
CA TYR A 68 -8.80 -8.53 -1.90
C TYR A 68 -9.60 -9.65 -2.59
N GLU A 69 -9.96 -9.49 -3.85
CA GLU A 69 -10.71 -10.51 -4.62
C GLU A 69 -9.94 -11.83 -4.71
N ASN A 70 -8.60 -11.77 -4.76
CA ASN A 70 -7.72 -12.92 -4.85
C ASN A 70 -7.13 -13.36 -3.50
N ARG A 71 -7.64 -12.84 -2.37
CA ARG A 71 -7.07 -13.05 -1.02
C ARG A 71 -6.90 -14.50 -0.57
N ASN A 72 -7.59 -15.45 -1.20
CA ASN A 72 -7.49 -16.87 -0.89
C ASN A 72 -6.27 -17.54 -1.55
N ASP A 73 -5.67 -16.92 -2.56
CA ASP A 73 -4.39 -17.38 -3.10
C ASP A 73 -3.25 -17.09 -2.12
N LYS A 74 -2.31 -18.02 -1.99
CA LYS A 74 -1.22 -17.97 -1.00
C LYS A 74 -0.33 -16.72 -1.14
N TYR A 75 -0.10 -16.21 -2.35
CA TYR A 75 0.76 -15.06 -2.58
C TYR A 75 0.05 -13.75 -2.26
N TYR A 76 -1.22 -13.64 -2.63
CA TYR A 76 -2.08 -12.51 -2.29
C TYR A 76 -2.32 -12.43 -0.78
N SER A 77 -2.64 -13.57 -0.15
CA SER A 77 -2.78 -13.68 1.32
C SER A 77 -1.51 -13.24 2.04
N ARG A 78 -0.33 -13.68 1.56
CA ARG A 78 0.96 -13.26 2.11
C ARG A 78 1.18 -11.75 1.98
N LEU A 79 0.85 -11.14 0.85
CA LEU A 79 0.97 -9.69 0.68
C LEU A 79 0.06 -8.93 1.65
N ILE A 80 -1.21 -9.34 1.78
CA ILE A 80 -2.14 -8.78 2.78
C ILE A 80 -1.56 -8.91 4.18
N ASN A 81 -1.01 -10.07 4.54
CA ASN A 81 -0.38 -10.28 5.84
C ASN A 81 0.83 -9.35 6.05
N ASN A 82 1.70 -9.20 5.05
CA ASN A 82 2.83 -8.27 5.14
C ASN A 82 2.34 -6.81 5.34
N MET A 83 1.27 -6.41 4.65
CA MET A 83 0.68 -5.07 4.77
C MET A 83 0.05 -4.82 6.14
N LYS A 84 -0.44 -5.86 6.83
CA LYS A 84 -0.94 -5.77 8.22
C LYS A 84 0.18 -5.72 9.26
N ASN A 85 1.36 -6.27 8.93
CA ASN A 85 2.52 -6.36 9.81
C ASN A 85 3.60 -5.32 9.46
N THR A 86 3.18 -4.21 8.87
CA THR A 86 4.05 -3.05 8.65
C THR A 86 4.44 -2.41 9.98
N VAL A 87 5.62 -1.81 10.05
CA VAL A 87 6.09 -1.10 11.27
C VAL A 87 5.57 0.36 11.35
N PHE A 88 4.81 0.80 10.35
CA PHE A 88 4.35 2.18 10.21
C PHE A 88 2.87 2.31 10.62
N HIS A 89 2.62 2.86 11.80
CA HIS A 89 1.27 3.02 12.38
C HIS A 89 0.87 4.50 12.60
N ASP A 90 1.41 5.41 11.78
CA ASP A 90 1.26 6.87 11.95
C ASP A 90 0.11 7.48 11.13
N ARG A 91 -0.68 6.66 10.41
CA ARG A 91 -1.69 7.08 9.42
C ARG A 91 -3.00 6.29 9.51
N LEU A 92 -3.33 5.46 8.51
CA LEU A 92 -4.68 4.89 8.37
C LEU A 92 -5.14 4.13 9.60
N ASP A 93 -4.22 3.42 10.23
CA ASP A 93 -4.47 2.57 11.37
C ASP A 93 -4.15 3.24 12.71
N LYS A 94 -3.62 4.47 12.75
CA LYS A 94 -3.23 5.17 13.99
C LYS A 94 -4.30 5.16 15.09
N TYR A 95 -5.57 5.27 14.69
CA TYR A 95 -6.73 5.28 15.58
C TYR A 95 -7.68 4.10 15.37
N LEU A 96 -7.23 3.05 14.68
CA LEU A 96 -7.97 1.82 14.41
C LEU A 96 -7.18 0.62 14.99
N PRO A 97 -7.79 -0.54 15.18
CA PRO A 97 -7.04 -1.75 15.52
C PRO A 97 -6.09 -2.16 14.37
N TYR A 98 -4.78 -2.16 14.61
CA TYR A 98 -3.76 -2.34 13.57
C TYR A 98 -3.92 -3.64 12.76
N ASN A 99 -4.29 -4.75 13.41
CA ASN A 99 -4.48 -6.05 12.77
C ASN A 99 -5.66 -6.09 11.76
N MET A 100 -6.53 -5.07 11.78
CA MET A 100 -7.66 -4.94 10.85
C MET A 100 -7.29 -4.13 9.60
N VAL A 101 -6.12 -3.50 9.52
CA VAL A 101 -5.76 -2.61 8.42
C VAL A 101 -4.56 -3.19 7.66
N ALA A 102 -4.78 -3.62 6.42
CA ALA A 102 -3.70 -3.96 5.51
C ALA A 102 -3.37 -2.71 4.68
N HIS A 103 -2.24 -2.05 4.95
CA HIS A 103 -1.92 -0.77 4.32
C HIS A 103 -0.46 -0.62 3.88
N LYS A 104 -0.20 0.43 3.11
CA LYS A 104 1.14 0.83 2.69
C LYS A 104 1.26 2.35 2.63
N ILE A 105 2.15 2.88 3.47
CA ILE A 105 2.51 4.30 3.51
C ILE A 105 3.39 4.74 2.33
N GLY A 106 3.37 6.04 2.02
CA GLY A 106 4.33 6.71 1.14
C GLY A 106 4.73 8.10 1.66
N ASN A 107 6.02 8.44 1.51
CA ASN A 107 6.57 9.75 1.86
C ASN A 107 7.64 10.12 0.83
N TYR A 108 7.46 11.25 0.14
CA TYR A 108 8.50 11.79 -0.73
C TYR A 108 8.34 13.31 -0.86
N GLY A 109 9.33 14.06 -0.38
CA GLY A 109 9.24 15.53 -0.32
C GLY A 109 8.02 15.98 0.48
N GLY A 110 7.16 16.81 -0.12
CA GLY A 110 5.89 17.25 0.47
C GLY A 110 4.71 16.30 0.28
N ALA A 111 4.87 15.23 -0.50
CA ALA A 111 3.82 14.25 -0.76
C ALA A 111 3.81 13.14 0.29
N VAL A 112 2.66 12.95 0.92
CA VAL A 112 2.39 11.94 1.95
C VAL A 112 1.16 11.13 1.55
N SER A 113 1.24 9.82 1.66
CA SER A 113 0.14 8.93 1.33
C SER A 113 0.03 7.77 2.30
N ASP A 114 -1.15 7.16 2.30
CA ASP A 114 -1.37 5.83 2.86
C ASP A 114 -2.60 5.21 2.17
N ILE A 115 -2.48 3.94 1.81
CA ILE A 115 -3.50 3.22 1.06
C ILE A 115 -3.71 1.87 1.72
N GLY A 116 -4.96 1.38 1.77
CA GLY A 116 -5.19 0.10 2.41
C GLY A 116 -6.60 -0.43 2.31
N ILE A 117 -6.74 -1.67 2.77
CA ILE A 117 -8.00 -2.39 2.97
C ILE A 117 -8.25 -2.45 4.47
N VAL A 118 -9.43 -2.02 4.90
CA VAL A 118 -9.86 -2.11 6.29
C VAL A 118 -10.87 -3.24 6.42
N PHE A 119 -10.52 -4.24 7.21
CA PHE A 119 -11.28 -5.47 7.40
C PHE A 119 -12.22 -5.34 8.60
N THR A 120 -13.43 -4.84 8.35
CA THR A 120 -14.57 -4.84 9.28
C THR A 120 -15.70 -5.71 8.70
N ASP A 121 -16.82 -5.81 9.42
CA ASP A 121 -18.06 -6.43 8.88
C ASP A 121 -18.51 -5.77 7.57
N LYS A 122 -18.37 -4.44 7.48
CA LYS A 122 -18.56 -3.64 6.25
C LYS A 122 -17.20 -3.25 5.65
N LEU A 123 -16.52 -4.20 5.01
CA LEU A 123 -15.19 -4.02 4.43
C LEU A 123 -15.14 -2.84 3.44
N TYR A 124 -14.05 -2.07 3.50
CA TYR A 124 -13.81 -0.95 2.60
C TYR A 124 -12.33 -0.76 2.25
N VAL A 125 -12.10 -0.04 1.16
CA VAL A 125 -10.77 0.41 0.72
C VAL A 125 -10.68 1.92 0.93
N ILE A 126 -9.53 2.39 1.39
CA ILE A 126 -9.20 3.81 1.49
C ILE A 126 -7.86 4.08 0.80
N VAL A 127 -7.83 5.13 -0.01
CA VAL A 127 -6.65 5.55 -0.76
C VAL A 127 -6.47 7.04 -0.54
N ALA A 128 -5.50 7.43 0.27
CA ALA A 128 -5.27 8.81 0.64
C ALA A 128 -3.92 9.31 0.13
N TYR A 129 -3.93 10.44 -0.57
CA TYR A 129 -2.76 11.19 -0.99
C TYR A 129 -2.94 12.64 -0.53
N ALA A 130 -1.90 13.23 0.03
CA ALA A 130 -1.90 14.60 0.52
C ALA A 130 -0.57 15.27 0.15
N GLU A 131 -0.64 16.47 -0.41
CA GLU A 131 0.51 17.29 -0.76
C GLU A 131 0.17 18.75 -0.52
N GLY A 132 1.15 19.56 -0.09
CA GLY A 132 0.94 20.99 0.15
C GLY A 132 0.05 21.32 1.36
N VAL A 133 -0.16 20.37 2.29
CA VAL A 133 -0.96 20.57 3.49
C VAL A 133 -0.13 20.33 4.76
N SER A 134 -0.40 21.11 5.81
CA SER A 134 0.19 20.90 7.13
C SER A 134 -0.35 19.64 7.81
N GLY A 135 0.52 18.91 8.53
CA GLY A 135 0.15 17.70 9.28
C GLY A 135 -0.59 16.62 8.46
N PRO A 136 -0.11 16.24 7.26
CA PRO A 136 -0.84 15.35 6.36
C PRO A 136 -1.11 13.96 6.98
N SER A 137 -0.14 13.37 7.69
CA SER A 137 -0.33 12.06 8.34
C SER A 137 -1.48 12.06 9.36
N GLU A 138 -1.56 13.10 10.19
CA GLU A 138 -2.63 13.25 11.18
C GLU A 138 -4.00 13.48 10.52
N LYS A 139 -4.05 14.26 9.43
CA LYS A 139 -5.28 14.47 8.66
C LYS A 139 -5.78 13.16 8.05
N ILE A 140 -4.89 12.36 7.45
CA ILE A 140 -5.21 11.01 6.95
C ILE A 140 -5.75 10.13 8.09
N SER A 141 -5.08 10.14 9.24
CA SER A 141 -5.50 9.35 10.42
C SER A 141 -6.92 9.72 10.88
N LYS A 142 -7.22 11.02 10.98
CA LYS A 142 -8.53 11.53 11.39
C LYS A 142 -9.63 11.16 10.39
N ILE A 143 -9.36 11.29 9.09
CA ILE A 143 -10.30 10.90 8.03
C ILE A 143 -10.57 9.39 8.09
N SER A 144 -9.52 8.57 8.25
CA SER A 144 -9.65 7.12 8.40
C SER A 144 -10.54 6.74 9.58
N ARG A 145 -10.35 7.37 10.74
CA ARG A 145 -11.19 7.17 11.94
C ARG A 145 -12.65 7.55 11.71
N ILE A 146 -12.91 8.67 11.03
CA ILE A 146 -14.28 9.09 10.71
C ILE A 146 -14.96 8.02 9.85
N ILE A 147 -14.32 7.60 8.76
CA ILE A 147 -14.87 6.59 7.86
C ILE A 147 -15.10 5.26 8.61
N TYR A 148 -14.13 4.82 9.42
CA TYR A 148 -14.25 3.61 10.23
C TYR A 148 -15.46 3.64 11.14
N ASN A 149 -15.64 4.74 11.89
CA ASN A 149 -16.77 4.90 12.80
C ASN A 149 -18.11 4.89 12.06
N GLU A 150 -18.20 5.50 10.88
CA GLU A 150 -19.40 5.43 10.05
C GLU A 150 -19.68 4.00 9.57
N GLN A 151 -18.67 3.23 9.20
CA GLN A 151 -18.82 1.83 8.77
C GLN A 151 -19.24 0.89 9.90
N LEU A 152 -18.99 1.25 11.17
CA LEU A 152 -19.46 0.49 12.33
C LEU A 152 -20.92 0.78 12.70
N LYS A 153 -21.51 1.88 12.20
CA LYS A 153 -22.94 2.13 12.40
C LYS A 153 -23.74 1.10 11.62
N LYS A 154 -24.78 0.56 12.26
CA LYS A 154 -25.68 -0.43 11.64
C LYS A 154 -26.50 0.23 10.55
#